data_AF-A0A7J4N1H4-F1
#
_entry.id   AF-A0A7J4N1H4-F1
#
_cell.length_a   1.000
_cell.length_b   1.000
_cell.length_c   1.000
_cell.angle_alpha   90.00
_cell.angle_beta   90.00
_cell.angle_gamma   90.00
#
_symmetry.space_group_name_H-M   'P 1'
#
loop_
_entity.id
_entity.type
_entity.pdbx_description
1 polymer ?
#
loop_
_entity_poly.entity_id
_entity_poly.type
_entity_poly.pdbx_seq_one_letter_code
_entity_poly.pdbx_strand_id
1 'polypeptide(L)'
;KQSMFSLGRLERVSIEEILLSGLESRIDEHKFLHLRIDLAALSMGKGELSLNKDTMVAKGRFKLEVYPGQSAYEVARSIFEGLV
;
A
#
# COMPACT_ATOMS: atom_id res chain seq x y z
N LYS A 1 -0.56 14.14 6.75
CA LYS A 1 -0.98 14.77 5.46
C LYS A 1 -0.13 14.28 4.28
N GLN A 2 1.20 14.41 4.31
CA GLN A 2 2.06 14.05 3.18
C GLN A 2 2.12 12.53 2.88
N SER A 3 2.06 11.67 3.91
CA SER A 3 2.03 10.22 3.72
C SER A 3 0.77 9.73 3.00
N MET A 4 -0.39 10.29 3.34
CA MET A 4 -1.66 9.99 2.66
C MET A 4 -1.65 10.48 1.21
N PHE A 5 -1.09 11.67 0.97
CA PHE A 5 -0.88 12.16 -0.39
C PHE A 5 0.01 11.20 -1.20
N SER A 6 1.12 10.73 -0.62
CA SER A 6 2.01 9.77 -1.28
C SER A 6 1.33 8.43 -1.55
N LEU A 7 0.52 7.92 -0.62
CA LEU A 7 -0.21 6.65 -0.78
C LEU A 7 -1.32 6.78 -1.84
N GLY A 8 -2.01 7.92 -1.88
CA GLY A 8 -3.03 8.24 -2.88
C GLY A 8 -2.49 8.50 -4.29
N ARG A 9 -1.16 8.47 -4.51
CA ARG A 9 -0.57 8.48 -5.86
C ARG A 9 -0.58 7.11 -6.54
N LEU A 10 -1.00 6.06 -5.83
CA LEU A 10 -1.20 4.77 -6.45
C LEU A 10 -2.33 4.84 -7.47
N GLU A 11 -2.14 4.15 -8.59
CA GLU A 11 -3.18 4.03 -9.61
C GLU A 11 -4.38 3.29 -9.03
N ARG A 12 -5.60 3.67 -9.46
CA ARG A 12 -6.85 3.08 -8.95
C ARG A 12 -6.87 1.55 -9.04
N VAL A 13 -6.38 1.00 -10.15
CA VAL A 13 -6.28 -0.46 -10.36
C VAL A 13 -5.39 -1.11 -9.29
N SER A 14 -4.29 -0.46 -8.92
CA SER A 14 -3.40 -0.93 -7.85
C SER A 14 -4.06 -0.87 -6.47
N ILE A 15 -4.90 0.14 -6.21
CA ILE A 15 -5.68 0.24 -4.96
C ILE A 15 -6.72 -0.86 -4.88
N GLU A 16 -7.49 -1.07 -5.96
CA GLU A 16 -8.50 -2.12 -6.06
C GLU A 16 -7.87 -3.51 -5.88
N GLU A 17 -6.70 -3.75 -6.48
CA GLU A 17 -5.95 -4.99 -6.31
C GLU A 17 -5.49 -5.23 -4.86
N ILE A 18 -5.03 -4.19 -4.16
CA ILE A 18 -4.69 -4.29 -2.74
C ILE A 18 -5.93 -4.71 -1.92
N LEU A 19 -7.09 -4.09 -2.18
CA LEU A 19 -8.34 -4.37 -1.47
C LEU A 19 -8.88 -5.79 -1.74
N LEU A 20 -8.75 -6.30 -2.96
CA LEU A 20 -9.35 -7.57 -3.37
C LEU A 20 -8.65 -8.82 -2.80
N SER A 21 -7.33 -8.83 -2.69
CA SER A 21 -6.63 -10.07 -2.26
C SER A 21 -5.27 -9.86 -1.61
N GLY A 22 -4.81 -8.61 -1.44
CA GLY A 22 -3.42 -8.33 -1.08
C GLY A 22 -3.20 -7.70 0.29
N LEU A 23 -4.22 -7.15 0.94
CA LEU A 23 -3.97 -6.19 2.01
C LEU A 23 -3.37 -6.81 3.29
N GLU A 24 -3.96 -7.89 3.80
CA GLU A 24 -3.51 -8.49 5.06
C GLU A 24 -2.06 -9.01 4.98
N SER A 25 -1.72 -9.69 3.88
CA SER A 25 -0.38 -10.24 3.64
C SER A 25 0.70 -9.17 3.44
N ARG A 26 0.31 -7.90 3.28
CA ARG A 26 1.22 -6.76 3.16
C ARG A 26 1.48 -6.08 4.51
N ILE A 27 0.85 -6.53 5.60
CA ILE A 27 1.04 -5.97 6.93
C ILE A 27 1.94 -6.91 7.74
N ASP A 28 3.03 -6.39 8.28
CA ASP A 28 3.90 -7.18 9.17
C ASP A 28 3.44 -7.17 10.63
N GLU A 29 4.06 -8.02 11.45
CA GLU A 29 3.83 -8.12 12.90
C GLU A 29 4.11 -6.80 13.65
N HIS A 30 4.89 -5.91 13.05
CA HIS A 30 5.20 -4.59 13.57
C HIS A 30 4.24 -3.52 13.04
N LYS A 31 3.11 -3.88 12.44
CA LYS A 31 2.08 -2.95 11.94
C LYS A 31 2.62 -2.01 10.86
N PHE A 32 3.56 -2.46 10.03
CA PHE A 32 3.92 -1.76 8.81
C PHE A 32 3.21 -2.37 7.61
N LEU A 33 2.61 -1.49 6.80
CA LEU A 33 2.13 -1.81 5.47
C LEU A 33 3.30 -1.72 4.47
N HIS A 34 3.52 -2.79 3.72
CA HIS A 34 4.57 -2.93 2.72
C HIS A 34 3.99 -2.92 1.31
N LEU A 35 4.48 -2.00 0.49
CA LEU A 35 4.11 -1.86 -0.91
C LEU A 35 5.36 -2.00 -1.79
N ARG A 36 5.20 -2.73 -2.90
CA ARG A 36 6.19 -2.85 -3.95
C ARG A 36 5.68 -2.07 -5.14
N ILE A 37 6.31 -0.95 -5.45
CA ILE A 37 5.90 -0.06 -6.55
C ILE A 37 6.86 -0.30 -7.71
N ASP A 38 6.34 -0.51 -8.92
CA ASP A 38 7.16 -0.69 -10.11
C ASP A 38 8.06 0.54 -10.32
N LEU A 39 9.38 0.33 -10.36
CA LEU A 39 10.32 1.44 -10.40
C LEU A 39 10.31 2.17 -11.76
N ALA A 40 10.07 1.44 -12.85
CA ALA A 40 10.01 2.03 -14.19
C ALA A 40 8.74 2.89 -14.32
N ALA A 41 7.58 2.38 -13.91
CA ALA A 41 6.33 3.13 -13.86
C ALA A 41 6.45 4.38 -12.97
N LEU A 42 7.07 4.22 -11.79
CA LEU A 42 7.29 5.33 -10.87
C LEU A 42 8.19 6.42 -11.47
N SER A 43 9.22 6.04 -12.23
CA SER A 43 10.07 6.99 -12.95
C SER A 43 9.32 7.81 -14.02
N MET A 44 8.20 7.28 -14.50
CA MET A 44 7.26 7.96 -15.41
C MET A 44 6.12 8.68 -14.66
N GLY A 45 6.16 8.73 -13.32
CA GLY A 45 5.18 9.41 -12.49
C GLY A 45 3.96 8.58 -12.10
N LYS A 46 3.90 7.29 -12.46
CA LYS A 46 2.77 6.40 -12.20
C LYS A 46 2.98 5.54 -10.96
N GLY A 47 1.97 5.43 -10.10
CA GLY A 47 2.03 4.65 -8.87
C GLY A 47 1.50 3.22 -9.06
N GLU A 48 2.21 2.38 -9.81
CA GLU A 48 1.74 1.03 -10.12
C GLU A 48 2.30 -0.02 -9.15
N LEU A 49 1.44 -0.92 -8.67
CA LEU A 49 1.83 -2.03 -7.82
C LEU A 49 2.56 -3.11 -8.63
N SER A 50 3.68 -3.59 -8.08
CA SER A 50 4.43 -4.69 -8.66
C SER A 50 4.16 -5.99 -7.90
N LEU A 51 3.64 -6.99 -8.63
CA LEU A 51 3.38 -8.34 -8.11
C LEU A 51 4.56 -9.29 -8.33
N ASN A 52 5.41 -8.96 -9.30
CA ASN A 52 6.53 -9.81 -9.68
C ASN A 52 7.71 -9.62 -8.70
N LYS A 53 8.28 -10.74 -8.25
CA LYS A 53 9.42 -10.74 -7.33
C LYS A 53 10.71 -10.26 -7.99
N ASP A 54 10.84 -10.44 -9.31
CA ASP A 54 12.06 -10.19 -10.08
C ASP A 54 12.11 -8.79 -10.71
N THR A 55 11.04 -8.01 -10.61
CA THR A 55 11.01 -6.63 -11.09
C THR A 55 11.73 -5.69 -10.11
N MET A 56 12.44 -4.69 -10.64
CA MET A 56 12.98 -3.60 -9.82
C MET A 56 11.84 -2.78 -9.23
N VAL A 57 11.86 -2.57 -7.92
CA VAL A 57 10.77 -1.89 -7.20
C VAL A 57 11.28 -0.80 -6.27
N ALA A 58 10.53 0.28 -6.17
CA ALA A 58 10.59 1.16 -5.01
C ALA A 58 9.77 0.52 -3.87
N LYS A 59 10.39 0.38 -2.69
CA LYS A 59 9.72 -0.19 -1.52
C LYS A 59 9.05 0.92 -0.69
N GLY A 60 7.73 0.91 -0.66
CA GLY A 60 6.94 1.76 0.22
C GLY A 60 6.72 1.07 1.57
N ARG A 61 6.98 1.78 2.66
CA ARG A 61 6.75 1.28 4.02
C ARG A 61 5.99 2.34 4.82
N PHE A 62 4.78 2.00 5.24
CA PHE A 62 3.89 2.91 5.96
C PHE A 62 3.60 2.33 7.34
N LYS A 63 3.94 3.07 8.39
CA LYS A 63 3.59 2.68 9.76
C LYS A 63 2.10 2.92 9.95
N LEU A 64 1.36 1.87 10.33
CA LEU A 64 -0.04 1.98 10.70
C LEU A 64 -0.14 2.39 12.16
N GLU A 65 -0.94 3.41 12.43
CA GLU A 65 -1.31 3.79 13.78
C GLU A 65 -2.46 2.91 14.25
N VAL A 66 -2.15 1.93 15.11
CA VAL A 66 -3.11 0.91 15.56
C VAL A 66 -3.07 0.82 17.09
N TYR A 67 -4.20 1.14 17.71
CA TYR A 67 -4.40 1.12 19.16
C TYR A 67 -4.75 -0.28 19.69
N PRO A 68 -4.61 -0.55 21.01
CA PRO A 68 -5.03 -1.81 21.61
C PRO A 68 -6.49 -2.14 21.27
N GLY A 69 -6.75 -3.39 20.90
CA GLY A 69 -8.09 -3.85 20.48
C GLY A 69 -8.45 -3.58 19.01
N GLN A 70 -7.63 -2.83 18.27
CA GLN A 70 -7.85 -2.62 16.83
C GLN A 70 -7.11 -3.66 15.98
N SER A 71 -7.73 -4.05 14.88
CA SER A 71 -7.07 -4.84 13.83
C SER A 71 -6.27 -3.92 12.90
N ALA A 72 -4.99 -4.24 12.69
CA ALA A 72 -4.17 -3.53 11.72
C ALA A 72 -4.72 -3.67 10.29
N TYR A 73 -5.33 -4.82 9.98
CA TYR A 73 -6.00 -5.05 8.71
C TYR A 73 -7.18 -4.10 8.52
N GLU A 74 -8.06 -3.96 9.51
CA GLU A 74 -9.23 -3.07 9.43
C GLU A 74 -8.82 -1.61 9.28
N VAL A 75 -7.78 -1.17 10.02
CA VAL A 75 -7.21 0.17 9.90
C VAL A 75 -6.68 0.41 8.49
N ALA A 76 -5.90 -0.54 7.95
CA ALA A 76 -5.36 -0.41 6.60
C ALA A 76 -6.48 -0.44 5.54
N ARG A 77 -7.52 -1.25 5.74
CA ARG A 77 -8.65 -1.39 4.82
C ARG A 77 -9.42 -0.09 4.71
N SER A 78 -9.72 0.53 5.85
CA SER A 78 -10.37 1.85 5.91
C SER A 78 -9.55 2.92 5.19
N ILE A 79 -8.21 2.88 5.29
CA ILE A 79 -7.33 3.81 4.57
C ILE A 79 -7.51 3.67 3.05
N PHE A 80 -7.48 2.44 2.52
CA PHE A 80 -7.60 2.21 1.08
C PHE A 80 -9.02 2.41 0.54
N GLU A 81 -10.06 2.05 1.30
CA GLU A 81 -11.45 2.35 0.95
C GLU A 81 -11.70 3.86 0.85
N GLY A 82 -11.01 4.68 1.66
CA GLY A 82 -11.07 6.14 1.57
C GLY A 82 -10.30 6.77 0.39
N LEU A 83 -9.59 5.97 -0.41
CA LEU A 83 -8.85 6.42 -1.59
C LEU A 83 -9.54 6.08 -2.93
N VAL A 84 -10.68 5.37 -2.90
CA VAL A 84 -11.42 4.90 -4.09
C VAL A 84 -12.55 5.84 -4.48
#